data_AF-A0A538C9M0-F1
#
_entry.id   AF-A0A538C9M0-F1
#
_cell.length_a   1.000
_cell.length_b   1.000
_cell.length_c   1.000
_cell.angle_alpha   90.00
_cell.angle_beta   90.00
_cell.angle_gamma   90.00
#
_symmetry.space_group_name_H-M   'P 1'
#
loop_
_entity.id
_entity.type
_entity.pdbx_description
1 polymer ?
#
loop_
_entity_poly.entity_id
_entity_poly.type
_entity_poly.pdbx_seq_one_letter_code
_entity_poly.pdbx_strand_id
1 'polypeptide(L)'
;MTRTLLRAQGKERREEILAAMQHDHALRDVYLLIDGERGQAEMAKALKGKWSTNTVNRKLDELENEWGLTVFMHRRSPGGKVYRLSVTDAALGIRRKLRKK
;
A
#
# COMPACT_ATOMS: atom_id res chain seq x y z
N MET A 1 -14.39 -15.24 23.73
CA MET A 1 -15.15 -14.25 22.91
C MET A 1 -14.21 -13.41 22.05
N THR A 2 -13.43 -14.00 21.13
CA THR A 2 -12.30 -13.28 20.49
C THR A 2 -12.28 -13.38 18.97
N ARG A 3 -12.78 -14.48 18.39
CA ARG A 3 -12.70 -14.70 16.93
C ARG A 3 -13.70 -13.89 16.11
N THR A 4 -14.89 -13.61 16.66
CA THR A 4 -15.96 -12.87 15.98
C THR A 4 -15.70 -11.36 15.97
N LEU A 5 -15.21 -10.81 17.08
CA LEU A 5 -14.84 -9.39 17.21
C LEU A 5 -13.65 -9.02 16.31
N LEU A 6 -12.61 -9.88 16.25
CA LEU A 6 -11.48 -9.68 15.32
C LEU A 6 -11.91 -9.72 13.85
N ARG A 7 -12.88 -10.58 13.51
CA ARG A 7 -13.43 -10.67 12.14
C ARG A 7 -14.28 -9.46 11.78
N ALA A 8 -15.05 -8.92 12.72
CA ALA A 8 -15.84 -7.70 12.52
C ALA A 8 -14.94 -6.48 12.29
N GLN A 9 -13.95 -6.25 13.17
CA GLN A 9 -12.98 -5.15 13.01
C GLN A 9 -12.15 -5.29 11.73
N GLY A 10 -11.76 -6.52 11.36
CA GLY A 10 -11.03 -6.75 10.11
C GLY A 10 -11.85 -6.42 8.86
N LYS A 11 -13.18 -6.57 8.91
CA LYS A 11 -14.06 -6.21 7.78
C LYS A 11 -14.20 -4.69 7.64
N GLU A 12 -14.46 -3.99 8.74
CA GLU A 12 -14.59 -2.53 8.76
C GLU A 12 -13.30 -1.86 8.27
N ARG A 13 -12.15 -2.24 8.86
CA ARG A 13 -10.84 -1.71 8.47
C ARG A 13 -10.51 -1.96 6.99
N ARG A 14 -10.90 -3.12 6.47
CA ARG A 14 -10.76 -3.43 5.05
C ARG A 14 -11.60 -2.50 4.17
N GLU A 15 -12.84 -2.25 4.54
CA GLU A 15 -13.76 -1.40 3.79
C GLU A 15 -13.27 0.06 3.78
N GLU A 16 -12.76 0.55 4.92
CA GLU A 16 -12.11 1.86 5.03
C GLU A 16 -10.91 1.99 4.09
N ILE A 17 -9.99 1.02 4.10
CA ILE A 17 -8.83 1.00 3.21
C ILE A 17 -9.27 1.01 1.73
N LEU A 18 -10.27 0.18 1.39
CA LEU A 18 -10.78 0.11 0.02
C LEU A 18 -11.51 1.38 -0.42
N ALA A 19 -12.14 2.10 0.52
CA ALA A 19 -12.75 3.40 0.27
C ALA A 19 -11.68 4.48 0.08
N ALA A 20 -10.67 4.54 0.94
CA ALA A 20 -9.53 5.44 0.82
C ALA A 20 -8.84 5.29 -0.55
N MET A 21 -8.59 4.04 -0.98
CA MET A 21 -8.00 3.76 -2.30
C MET A 21 -8.95 4.00 -3.49
N GLN A 22 -10.26 4.13 -3.26
CA GLN A 22 -11.19 4.56 -4.30
C GLN A 22 -11.16 6.08 -4.48
N HIS A 23 -11.06 6.84 -3.39
CA HIS A 23 -10.97 8.30 -3.42
C HIS A 23 -9.58 8.80 -3.80
N ASP A 24 -8.53 8.09 -3.40
CA ASP A 24 -7.14 8.44 -3.68
C ASP A 24 -6.51 7.46 -4.68
N HIS A 25 -6.59 7.84 -5.96
CA HIS A 25 -6.01 7.05 -7.05
C HIS A 25 -4.49 6.93 -6.96
N ALA A 26 -3.80 7.94 -6.40
CA ALA A 26 -2.35 7.88 -6.24
C ALA A 26 -1.96 6.84 -5.20
N LEU A 27 -2.67 6.79 -4.08
CA LEU A 27 -2.50 5.77 -3.04
C LEU A 27 -2.68 4.36 -3.62
N ARG A 28 -3.75 4.15 -4.38
CA ARG A 28 -4.04 2.87 -5.05
C ARG A 28 -2.94 2.47 -6.02
N ASP A 29 -2.52 3.38 -6.90
CA ASP A 29 -1.52 3.09 -7.92
C ASP A 29 -0.16 2.73 -7.32
N VAL A 30 0.28 3.49 -6.31
CA VAL A 30 1.53 3.23 -5.59
C VAL A 30 1.47 1.87 -4.90
N TYR A 31 0.37 1.58 -4.19
CA TYR A 31 0.18 0.30 -3.53
C TYR A 31 0.20 -0.88 -4.51
N LEU A 32 -0.48 -0.76 -5.67
CA LEU A 32 -0.57 -1.84 -6.65
C LEU A 32 0.78 -2.17 -7.32
N LEU A 33 1.70 -1.21 -7.39
CA LEU A 33 3.04 -1.43 -7.94
C LEU A 33 3.94 -2.28 -7.04
N ILE A 34 3.64 -2.40 -5.75
CA ILE A 34 4.45 -3.22 -4.84
C ILE A 34 4.09 -4.69 -5.07
N ASP A 35 4.96 -5.39 -5.79
CA ASP A 35 4.88 -6.84 -6.00
C ASP A 35 6.18 -7.48 -5.53
N GLY A 36 6.14 -8.08 -4.33
CA GLY A 36 7.37 -8.45 -3.61
C GLY A 36 8.03 -7.22 -2.99
N GLU A 37 9.33 -7.04 -3.26
CA GLU A 37 10.10 -5.88 -2.82
C GLU A 37 10.28 -4.88 -3.96
N ARG A 38 10.02 -3.60 -3.71
CA ARG A 38 10.16 -2.56 -4.73
C ARG A 38 10.75 -1.27 -4.18
N GLY A 39 11.62 -0.64 -4.97
CA GLY A 39 12.27 0.62 -4.60
C GLY A 39 11.37 1.84 -4.81
N GLN A 40 11.52 2.83 -3.94
CA GLN A 40 10.88 4.15 -4.04
C GLN A 40 11.16 4.83 -5.38
N ALA A 41 12.42 4.85 -5.82
CA ALA A 41 12.79 5.44 -7.11
C ALA A 41 12.18 4.68 -8.30
N GLU A 42 12.06 3.35 -8.21
CA GLU A 42 11.47 2.51 -9.26
C GLU A 42 9.97 2.75 -9.39
N MET A 43 9.26 2.88 -8.26
CA MET A 43 7.84 3.22 -8.24
C MET A 43 7.59 4.63 -8.78
N ALA A 44 8.38 5.61 -8.37
CA ALA A 44 8.30 6.97 -8.88
C ALA A 44 8.56 7.02 -10.40
N LYS A 45 9.53 6.24 -10.90
CA LYS A 45 9.80 6.11 -12.33
C LYS A 45 8.63 5.47 -13.08
N ALA A 46 8.01 4.42 -12.53
CA ALA A 46 6.88 3.73 -13.15
C ALA A 46 5.61 4.59 -13.21
N LEU A 47 5.42 5.51 -12.26
CA LEU A 47 4.29 6.44 -12.23
C LEU A 47 4.60 7.80 -12.84
N LYS A 48 5.78 7.97 -13.44
CA LYS A 48 6.20 9.21 -14.06
C LYS A 48 5.20 9.61 -15.15
N GLY A 49 4.68 10.83 -15.06
CA GLY A 49 3.64 11.34 -15.97
C GLY A 49 2.22 11.21 -15.42
N LYS A 50 1.98 10.30 -14.46
CA LYS A 50 0.71 10.22 -13.73
C LYS A 50 0.81 10.90 -12.36
N TRP A 51 1.89 10.65 -11.63
CA TRP A 51 2.15 11.19 -10.29
C TRP A 51 3.57 11.73 -10.15
N SER A 52 3.75 12.76 -9.35
CA SER A 52 5.08 13.30 -9.04
C SER A 52 5.83 12.41 -8.06
N THR A 53 7.16 12.48 -8.05
CA THR A 53 8.00 11.75 -7.07
C THR A 53 7.59 12.09 -5.63
N ASN A 54 7.30 13.36 -5.33
CA ASN A 54 6.86 13.78 -3.99
C ASN A 54 5.50 13.17 -3.63
N THR A 55 4.58 13.09 -4.59
CA THR A 55 3.29 12.42 -4.39
C THR A 55 3.50 10.95 -4.05
N VAL A 56 4.33 10.24 -4.81
CA VAL A 56 4.65 8.83 -4.56
C VAL A 56 5.26 8.63 -3.17
N ASN A 57 6.21 9.48 -2.78
CA ASN A 57 6.86 9.41 -1.47
C ASN A 57 5.85 9.60 -0.33
N ARG A 58 5.03 10.64 -0.41
CA ARG A 58 3.98 10.90 0.58
C ARG A 58 3.02 9.71 0.70
N LYS A 59 2.64 9.10 -0.43
CA LYS A 59 1.75 7.93 -0.44
C LYS A 59 2.42 6.66 0.10
N LEU A 60 3.72 6.50 -0.07
CA LEU A 60 4.45 5.41 0.60
C LEU A 60 4.48 5.60 2.11
N ASP A 61 4.76 6.81 2.59
CA ASP A 61 4.75 7.10 4.02
C ASP A 61 3.34 6.91 4.61
N GLU A 62 2.28 7.27 3.88
CA GLU A 62 0.88 7.03 4.26
C GLU A 62 0.55 5.52 4.33
N LEU A 63 0.94 4.74 3.32
CA LEU A 63 0.74 3.29 3.28
C LEU A 63 1.48 2.55 4.41
N GLU A 64 2.63 3.07 4.82
CA GLU A 64 3.43 2.52 5.91
C GLU A 64 2.86 2.92 7.28
N ASN A 65 2.72 4.22 7.54
CA ASN A 65 2.48 4.73 8.90
C ASN A 65 0.99 4.79 9.25
N GLU A 66 0.11 5.13 8.30
CA GLU A 66 -1.32 5.28 8.59
C GLU A 66 -2.05 3.96 8.38
N TRP A 67 -1.81 3.31 7.23
CA TRP A 67 -2.57 2.12 6.86
C TRP A 67 -1.89 0.80 7.29
N GLY A 68 -0.58 0.80 7.53
CA GLY A 68 0.18 -0.41 7.88
C GLY A 68 0.13 -1.48 6.79
N LEU A 69 -0.04 -1.08 5.53
CA LEU A 69 -0.15 -1.96 4.36
C LEU A 69 1.19 -2.23 3.71
N THR A 70 2.19 -1.39 3.97
CA THR A 70 3.55 -1.57 3.49
C THR A 70 4.52 -1.50 4.66
N VAL A 71 5.69 -2.10 4.47
CA VAL A 71 6.77 -2.10 5.46
C VAL A 71 8.06 -1.68 4.77
N PHE A 72 8.78 -0.73 5.36
CA PHE A 72 10.14 -0.43 4.97
C PHE A 72 11.06 -1.61 5.27
N MET A 73 11.83 -2.03 4.26
CA MET A 73 12.75 -3.17 4.37
C MET A 73 14.18 -2.72 4.62
N HIS A 74 14.73 -1.97 3.67
CA HIS A 74 16.11 -1.48 3.71
C HIS A 74 16.26 -0.34 2.70
N ARG A 75 17.39 0.37 2.75
CA ARG A 75 17.77 1.32 1.70
C ARG A 75 18.65 0.63 0.67
N ARG A 76 18.40 0.91 -0.62
CA ARG A 76 19.23 0.49 -1.75
C ARG A 76 19.84 1.72 -2.42
N SER A 77 21.12 1.66 -2.76
CA SER A 77 21.78 2.69 -3.57
C SER A 77 22.03 2.17 -4.99
N PRO A 78 21.78 2.95 -6.06
CA PRO A 78 21.06 4.22 -6.10
C PRO A 78 19.54 3.98 -6.28
N GLY A 79 18.76 3.92 -5.20
CA GLY A 79 17.33 3.56 -5.29
C GLY A 79 16.43 4.06 -4.15
N GLY A 80 17.01 4.55 -3.05
CA GLY A 80 16.27 5.04 -1.90
C GLY A 80 15.74 3.91 -1.02
N LYS A 81 14.58 4.13 -0.39
CA LYS A 81 13.93 3.12 0.46
C LYS A 81 13.30 1.99 -0.39
N VAL A 82 13.38 0.76 0.09
CA VAL A 82 12.71 -0.41 -0.49
C VAL A 82 11.55 -0.81 0.40
N TYR A 83 10.41 -1.09 -0.21
CA TYR A 83 9.16 -1.42 0.47
C TYR A 83 8.65 -2.78 0.03
N ARG A 84 7.93 -3.45 0.93
CA ARG A 84 7.14 -4.66 0.65
C ARG A 84 5.72 -4.49 1.18
N LEU A 85 4.80 -5.32 0.69
CA LEU A 85 3.49 -5.45 1.32
C LEU A 85 3.62 -6.09 2.71
N SER A 86 2.85 -5.58 3.65
CA SER A 86 2.78 -6.09 5.01
C SER A 86 1.95 -7.39 5.06
N VAL A 87 2.09 -8.14 6.15
CA VAL A 87 1.24 -9.32 6.41
C VAL A 87 -0.23 -8.93 6.58
N THR A 88 -0.52 -7.68 6.95
CA THR A 88 -1.87 -7.13 7.09
C THR A 88 -2.60 -7.13 5.76
N ASP A 89 -1.90 -6.85 4.65
CA ASP A 89 -2.48 -6.95 3.30
C ASP A 89 -3.04 -8.36 3.03
N ALA A 90 -2.22 -9.39 3.28
CA ALA A 90 -2.59 -10.78 3.06
C ALA A 90 -3.76 -11.20 3.96
N ALA A 91 -3.75 -10.75 5.23
CA ALA A 91 -4.81 -11.03 6.20
C ALA A 91 -6.16 -10.41 5.80
N LEU A 92 -6.15 -9.17 5.28
CA LEU A 92 -7.36 -8.44 4.88
C LEU A 92 -7.78 -8.74 3.42
N GLY A 93 -6.89 -9.30 2.60
CA GLY A 93 -7.14 -9.60 1.20
C GLY A 93 -7.51 -8.37 0.38
N ILE A 94 -6.81 -7.24 0.60
CA ILE A 94 -7.05 -5.95 -0.07
C ILE A 94 -6.72 -6.08 -1.57
N ARG A 95 -5.52 -6.57 -1.88
CA ARG A 95 -5.02 -6.71 -3.27
C ARG A 95 -5.97 -7.52 -4.16
N ARG A 96 -6.54 -8.61 -3.63
CA ARG A 96 -7.49 -9.47 -4.36
C ARG A 96 -8.78 -8.74 -4.73
N LYS A 97 -9.26 -7.82 -3.88
CA LYS A 97 -10.47 -7.04 -4.16
C LYS A 97 -10.21 -5.95 -5.19
N LEU A 98 -9.07 -5.28 -5.11
CA LEU A 98 -8.70 -4.19 -6.03
C LEU A 98 -8.43 -4.65 -7.47
N ARG A 99 -8.08 -5.93 -7.67
CA ARG A 99 -7.90 -6.53 -9.01
C ARG A 99 -9.18 -7.09 -9.63
N LYS A 100 -10.24 -7.30 -8.83
CA LYS A 100 -11.52 -7.87 -9.29
C LYS A 100 -12.55 -6.79 -9.70
N LYS A 101 -12.24 -5.52 -9.50
CA LYS A 101 -13.02 -4.34 -9.91
C LYS A 101 -12.33 -3.70 -11.09
#